data_AF-H3AU39-F1
#
_entry.id   AF-H3AU39-F1
#
_cell.length_a   1.000
_cell.length_b   1.000
_cell.length_c   1.000
_cell.angle_alpha   90.00
_cell.angle_beta   90.00
_cell.angle_gamma   90.00
#
_symmetry.space_group_name_H-M   'P 1'
#
loop_
_entity.id
_entity.type
_entity.pdbx_description
1 polymer ?
#
loop_
_entity_poly.entity_id
_entity_poly.type
_entity_poly.pdbx_seq_one_letter_code
_entity_poly.pdbx_strand_id
1 'polypeptide(L)'
;MGSLFRSEEICLAQLFLHSGSAYNCVSELGEIGVVEFRDLNQNVNAFQRRFVGEVRRCEDMEKTFSFLEQEVRKVGLSVQEGETNPPAPLSRDVLKIQEESEQLAQELREVSRNRDSLHARLLELRQYAQVLKETQNMLGHSGPMPMGSPPRRRHHSDIDPLINPSTSQGQEAKLSTHTHTHTHTHTHTHTQLCWERGRGVITFVFVVSPPPLSLSFLQGEMVTWVVFVVSYWGEQIAQKVKKICDCCGFAMAIGPADEMGVSNRVTYTRLKPSLAARMLVLGQTEDYLKQILAKVLMSLHSWSVQVKKMKAIYMILNQCSFNVTEKCLIAEVWCPVSDLPKLQHALAEGSRKSGTGVNSFVNRIPSTDNPPTLNRTNKFTSGFQNIVDAYGIASYQEVNP
;
A
#
# COMPACT_ATOMS: atom_id res chain seq x y z
N MET A 1 -38.62 22.24 30.75
CA MET A 1 -38.73 22.80 29.39
C MET A 1 -38.31 24.28 29.38
N GLY A 2 -37.12 24.64 29.88
CA GLY A 2 -36.80 26.06 30.12
C GLY A 2 -35.32 26.46 30.03
N SER A 3 -34.51 25.80 29.20
CA SER A 3 -33.05 26.03 29.13
C SER A 3 -32.54 26.59 27.79
N LEU A 4 -33.44 27.07 26.91
CA LEU A 4 -33.06 27.58 25.58
C LEU A 4 -33.08 29.10 25.49
N PHE A 5 -33.71 29.78 26.45
CA PHE A 5 -33.75 31.24 26.50
C PHE A 5 -32.47 31.85 27.06
N ARG A 6 -31.76 31.12 27.93
CA ARG A 6 -30.44 31.48 28.46
C ARG A 6 -29.60 30.21 28.59
N SER A 7 -28.28 30.39 28.63
CA SER A 7 -27.35 29.28 28.80
C SER A 7 -27.53 28.55 30.13
N GLU A 8 -27.13 27.29 30.17
CA GLU A 8 -27.15 26.50 31.40
C GLU A 8 -26.21 27.09 32.46
N GLU A 9 -26.54 26.85 33.72
CA GLU A 9 -25.64 27.17 34.82
C GLU A 9 -24.46 26.19 34.83
N ILE A 10 -23.26 26.75 34.69
CA ILE A 10 -22.00 26.00 34.70
C ILE A 10 -21.27 26.27 36.01
N CYS A 11 -20.58 25.26 36.53
CA CYS A 11 -19.68 25.39 37.67
C CYS A 11 -18.29 24.86 37.35
N LEU A 12 -17.28 25.44 38.01
CA LEU A 12 -15.93 24.90 38.01
C LEU A 12 -15.84 23.81 39.08
N ALA A 13 -15.41 22.64 38.67
CA ALA A 13 -15.23 21.49 39.53
C ALA A 13 -13.80 20.96 39.44
N GLN A 14 -13.24 20.59 40.57
CA GLN A 14 -11.92 19.98 40.69
C GLN A 14 -12.09 18.47 40.91
N LEU A 15 -11.47 17.67 40.05
CA LEU A 15 -11.47 16.22 40.10
C LEU A 15 -10.19 15.73 40.74
N PHE A 16 -10.32 14.81 41.70
CA PHE A 16 -9.21 14.08 42.29
C PHE A 16 -9.25 12.65 41.78
N LEU A 17 -8.38 12.35 40.82
CA LEU A 17 -8.30 11.06 40.15
C LEU A 17 -7.15 10.25 40.73
N HIS A 18 -7.44 9.07 41.28
CA HIS A 18 -6.37 8.19 41.74
C HIS A 18 -5.57 7.66 40.54
N SER A 19 -4.23 7.63 40.65
CA SER A 19 -3.35 7.24 39.52
C SER A 19 -3.67 5.88 38.90
N GLY A 20 -4.14 4.90 39.71
CA GLY A 20 -4.54 3.58 39.23
C GLY A 20 -5.93 3.51 38.57
N SER A 21 -6.79 4.51 38.77
CA SER A 21 -8.15 4.57 38.19
C SER A 21 -8.31 5.69 37.16
N ALA A 22 -7.36 6.60 37.05
CA ALA A 22 -7.45 7.82 36.25
C ALA A 22 -7.84 7.54 34.78
N TYR A 23 -7.24 6.53 34.15
CA TYR A 23 -7.58 6.14 32.78
C TYR A 23 -9.05 5.71 32.63
N ASN A 24 -9.53 4.83 33.52
CA ASN A 24 -10.90 4.35 33.50
C ASN A 24 -11.89 5.48 33.81
N CYS A 25 -11.58 6.32 34.81
CA CYS A 25 -12.41 7.48 35.13
C CYS A 25 -12.55 8.40 33.92
N VAL A 26 -11.45 8.81 33.27
CA VAL A 26 -11.49 9.68 32.09
C VAL A 26 -12.20 9.01 30.91
N SER A 27 -12.07 7.69 30.76
CA SER A 27 -12.83 6.93 29.76
C SER A 27 -14.34 7.05 30.00
N GLU A 28 -14.83 6.81 31.22
CA GLU A 28 -16.26 6.94 31.53
C GLU A 28 -16.75 8.38 31.38
N LEU A 29 -15.93 9.37 31.74
CA LEU A 29 -16.24 10.78 31.52
C LEU A 29 -16.38 11.13 30.04
N GLY A 30 -15.51 10.57 29.19
CA GLY A 30 -15.56 10.74 27.75
C GLY A 30 -16.82 10.17 27.10
N GLU A 31 -17.31 9.02 27.59
CA GLU A 31 -18.55 8.42 27.08
C GLU A 31 -19.81 9.22 27.47
N ILE A 32 -19.76 9.93 28.61
CA ILE A 32 -20.87 10.81 29.04
C ILE A 32 -20.83 12.16 28.31
N GLY A 33 -19.64 12.73 28.10
CA GLY A 33 -19.45 13.93 27.29
C GLY A 33 -20.05 15.22 27.88
N VAL A 34 -20.05 15.37 29.22
CA VAL A 34 -20.66 16.53 29.92
C VAL A 34 -19.65 17.50 30.55
N VAL A 35 -18.36 17.23 30.41
CA VAL A 35 -17.29 18.01 31.05
C VAL A 35 -16.30 18.56 30.02
N GLU A 36 -15.82 19.76 30.26
CA GLU A 36 -14.72 20.38 29.52
C GLU A 36 -13.50 20.52 30.43
N PHE A 37 -12.37 19.93 30.04
CA PHE A 37 -11.13 19.99 30.82
C PHE A 37 -10.37 21.28 30.58
N ARG A 38 -9.85 21.87 31.65
CA ARG A 38 -8.89 22.97 31.58
C ARG A 38 -7.47 22.43 31.57
N ASP A 39 -6.62 22.99 30.71
CA ASP A 39 -5.20 22.68 30.73
C ASP A 39 -4.53 23.37 31.92
N LEU A 40 -4.12 22.56 32.91
CA LEU A 40 -3.37 23.01 34.08
C LEU A 40 -1.86 23.09 33.80
N ASN A 41 -1.40 22.56 32.66
CA ASN A 41 0.00 22.42 32.27
C ASN A 41 0.34 23.26 31.03
N GLN A 42 -0.25 24.46 30.87
CA GLN A 42 -0.02 25.32 29.70
C GLN A 42 1.44 25.75 29.53
N ASN A 43 2.17 25.87 30.64
CA ASN A 43 3.58 26.28 30.65
C ASN A 43 4.54 25.12 30.34
N VAL A 44 4.04 23.88 30.24
CA VAL A 44 4.84 22.69 29.98
C VAL A 44 4.70 22.28 28.53
N ASN A 45 5.83 22.16 27.84
CA ASN A 45 5.88 21.72 26.45
C ASN A 45 5.27 20.31 26.32
N ALA A 46 4.55 20.07 25.22
CA ALA A 46 3.88 18.80 24.92
C ALA A 46 4.81 17.59 25.12
N PHE A 47 6.08 17.67 24.73
CA PHE A 47 7.04 16.57 24.84
C PHE A 47 7.51 16.22 26.26
N GLN A 48 7.33 17.15 27.21
CA GLN A 48 7.71 16.96 28.61
C GLN A 48 6.54 16.49 29.47
N ARG A 49 5.34 16.40 28.89
CA ARG A 49 4.16 15.88 29.59
C ARG A 49 4.33 14.40 29.88
N ARG A 50 3.65 13.93 30.92
CA ARG A 50 3.89 12.61 31.51
C ARG A 50 3.54 11.45 30.57
N PHE A 51 2.44 11.54 29.83
CA PHE A 51 1.90 10.45 29.02
C PHE A 51 2.25 10.56 27.53
N VAL A 52 3.39 11.17 27.20
CA VAL A 52 3.82 11.36 25.81
C VAL A 52 4.19 10.04 25.14
N GLY A 53 4.76 9.09 25.90
CA GLY A 53 5.10 7.76 25.38
C GLY A 53 3.86 7.00 24.90
N GLU A 54 2.78 7.06 25.67
CA GLU A 54 1.51 6.44 25.37
C GLU A 54 0.82 7.09 24.17
N VAL A 55 0.85 8.43 24.07
CA VAL A 55 0.34 9.14 22.89
C VAL A 55 1.12 8.76 21.63
N ARG A 56 2.46 8.74 21.69
CA ARG A 56 3.29 8.31 20.55
C ARG A 56 3.02 6.87 20.13
N ARG A 57 2.82 5.98 21.10
CA ARG A 57 2.43 4.60 20.85
C ARG A 57 1.09 4.51 20.09
N CYS A 58 0.11 5.33 20.46
CA CYS A 58 -1.15 5.43 19.71
C CYS A 58 -0.91 5.91 18.28
N GLU A 59 -0.09 6.94 18.09
CA GLU A 59 0.24 7.50 16.77
C GLU A 59 0.97 6.48 15.87
N ASP A 60 1.84 5.66 16.44
CA ASP A 60 2.51 4.61 15.69
C ASP A 60 1.55 3.50 15.25
N MET A 61 0.58 3.12 16.11
CA MET A 61 -0.51 2.23 15.71
C MET A 61 -1.40 2.85 14.63
N GLU A 62 -1.73 4.15 14.73
CA GLU A 62 -2.49 4.88 13.70
C GLU A 62 -1.79 4.88 12.33
N LYS A 63 -0.45 4.98 12.30
CA LYS A 63 0.33 4.83 11.06
C LYS A 63 0.21 3.42 10.49
N THR A 64 0.29 2.39 11.32
CA THR A 64 0.11 0.99 10.90
C THR A 64 -1.30 0.77 10.33
N PHE A 65 -2.34 1.32 10.97
CA PHE A 65 -3.71 1.27 10.48
C PHE A 65 -3.88 2.00 9.15
N SER A 66 -3.26 3.16 8.99
CA SER A 66 -3.27 3.91 7.73
C SER A 66 -2.65 3.12 6.58
N PHE A 67 -1.56 2.40 6.84
CA PHE A 67 -0.97 1.49 5.87
C PHE A 67 -1.93 0.34 5.50
N LEU A 68 -2.51 -0.34 6.49
CA LEU A 68 -3.48 -1.42 6.27
C LEU A 68 -4.69 -0.94 5.47
N GLU A 69 -5.21 0.24 5.79
CA GLU A 69 -6.33 0.85 5.08
C GLU A 69 -5.99 1.16 3.62
N GLN A 70 -4.78 1.67 3.35
CA GLN A 70 -4.30 1.91 1.99
C GLN A 70 -4.22 0.62 1.17
N GLU A 71 -3.73 -0.47 1.76
CA GLU A 71 -3.67 -1.78 1.07
C GLU A 71 -5.07 -2.32 0.76
N VAL A 72 -6.04 -2.15 1.66
CA VAL A 72 -7.44 -2.52 1.42
C VAL A 72 -8.04 -1.69 0.28
N ARG A 73 -7.79 -0.37 0.27
CA ARG A 73 -8.27 0.53 -0.80
C ARG A 73 -7.66 0.21 -2.17
N LYS A 74 -6.40 -0.26 -2.24
CA LYS A 74 -5.76 -0.68 -3.50
C LYS A 74 -6.52 -1.82 -4.20
N VAL A 75 -7.21 -2.66 -3.43
CA VAL A 75 -8.03 -3.78 -3.95
C VAL A 75 -9.47 -3.34 -4.26
N GLY A 76 -9.79 -2.06 -4.08
CA GLY A 76 -11.14 -1.52 -4.30
C GLY A 76 -12.12 -1.87 -3.18
N LEU A 77 -11.64 -2.37 -2.04
CA LEU A 77 -12.44 -2.59 -0.84
C LEU A 77 -12.47 -1.32 0.01
N SER A 78 -13.59 -1.05 0.66
CA SER A 78 -13.72 0.04 1.63
C SER A 78 -13.98 -0.54 3.00
N VAL A 79 -13.27 -0.02 4.00
CA VAL A 79 -13.56 -0.29 5.41
C VAL A 79 -14.97 0.23 5.68
N GLN A 80 -15.90 -0.66 6.02
CA GLN A 80 -17.23 -0.23 6.44
C GLN A 80 -17.14 0.28 7.87
N GLU A 81 -17.80 1.41 8.14
CA GLU A 81 -17.98 1.88 9.50
C GLU A 81 -18.84 0.85 10.23
N GLY A 82 -18.33 0.29 11.33
CA GLY A 82 -19.07 -0.65 12.14
C GLY A 82 -20.27 0.07 12.78
N GLU A 83 -21.40 -0.61 12.89
CA GLU A 83 -22.60 -0.06 13.56
C GLU A 83 -22.38 0.17 15.06
N THR A 84 -21.36 -0.47 15.65
CA THR A 84 -21.09 -0.46 17.08
C THR A 84 -19.90 0.45 17.42
N ASN A 85 -20.11 1.39 18.35
CA ASN A 85 -19.06 2.24 18.92
C ASN A 85 -18.34 1.47 20.05
N PRO A 86 -17.14 0.90 19.83
CA PRO A 86 -16.47 0.11 20.87
C PRO A 86 -16.01 1.00 22.04
N PRO A 87 -16.00 0.48 23.29
CA PRO A 87 -15.45 1.20 24.43
C PRO A 87 -13.94 1.37 24.29
N ALA A 88 -13.36 2.35 25.00
CA ALA A 88 -11.91 2.52 25.02
C ALA A 88 -11.22 1.25 25.55
N PRO A 89 -10.11 0.83 24.92
CA PRO A 89 -9.44 -0.42 25.29
C PRO A 89 -8.68 -0.26 26.61
N LEU A 90 -8.60 -1.33 27.38
CA LEU A 90 -7.72 -1.40 28.56
C LEU A 90 -6.26 -1.58 28.11
N SER A 91 -5.29 -1.18 28.93
CA SER A 91 -3.85 -1.26 28.57
C SER A 91 -3.39 -2.67 28.15
N ARG A 92 -4.04 -3.73 28.65
CA ARG A 92 -3.77 -5.13 28.26
C ARG A 92 -4.26 -5.44 26.84
N ASP A 93 -5.42 -4.94 26.47
CA ASP A 93 -5.99 -5.20 25.15
C ASP A 93 -5.30 -4.36 24.08
N VAL A 94 -4.78 -3.19 24.44
CA VAL A 94 -3.95 -2.35 23.56
C VAL A 94 -2.70 -3.08 23.10
N LEU A 95 -2.04 -3.84 23.99
CA LEU A 95 -0.88 -4.65 23.63
C LEU A 95 -1.24 -5.70 22.57
N LYS A 96 -2.40 -6.36 22.73
CA LYS A 96 -2.89 -7.34 21.76
C LYS A 96 -3.21 -6.69 20.42
N ILE A 97 -3.93 -5.57 20.42
CA ILE A 97 -4.25 -4.82 19.20
C ILE A 97 -2.96 -4.42 18.48
N GLN A 98 -1.95 -3.95 19.22
CA GLN A 98 -0.67 -3.59 18.64
C GLN A 98 0.00 -4.80 17.98
N GLU A 99 0.19 -5.89 18.73
CA GLU A 99 0.83 -7.11 18.23
C GLU A 99 0.11 -7.70 17.02
N GLU A 100 -1.22 -7.85 17.09
CA GLU A 100 -2.04 -8.36 15.99
C GLU A 100 -1.98 -7.45 14.75
N SER A 101 -2.03 -6.13 14.94
CA SER A 101 -1.96 -5.18 13.82
C SER A 101 -0.59 -5.13 13.16
N GLU A 102 0.49 -5.19 13.94
CA GLU A 102 1.86 -5.23 13.44
C GLU A 102 2.13 -6.55 12.70
N GLN A 103 1.66 -7.68 13.26
CA GLN A 103 1.76 -8.99 12.62
C GLN A 103 1.03 -9.00 11.27
N LEU A 104 -0.23 -8.55 11.22
CA LEU A 104 -0.97 -8.47 9.96
C LEU A 104 -0.30 -7.54 8.94
N ALA A 105 0.26 -6.41 9.40
CA ALA A 105 0.98 -5.50 8.52
C ALA A 105 2.28 -6.11 7.96
N GLN A 106 3.03 -6.88 8.76
CA GLN A 106 4.22 -7.59 8.33
C GLN A 106 3.86 -8.70 7.33
N GLU A 107 2.90 -9.56 7.67
CA GLU A 107 2.41 -10.62 6.78
C GLU A 107 1.94 -10.06 5.44
N LEU A 108 1.17 -8.96 5.45
CA LEU A 108 0.68 -8.34 4.23
C LEU A 108 1.81 -7.77 3.37
N ARG A 109 2.84 -7.14 3.97
CA ARG A 109 4.02 -6.66 3.23
C ARG A 109 4.79 -7.80 2.59
N GLU A 110 5.02 -8.88 3.33
CA GLU A 110 5.75 -10.05 2.83
C GLU A 110 5.01 -10.74 1.71
N VAL A 111 3.72 -11.02 1.89
CA VAL A 111 2.88 -11.68 0.88
C VAL A 111 2.77 -10.80 -0.36
N SER A 112 2.57 -9.49 -0.21
CA SER A 112 2.49 -8.57 -1.36
C SER A 112 3.82 -8.53 -2.13
N ARG A 113 4.96 -8.45 -1.43
CA ARG A 113 6.29 -8.50 -2.06
C ARG A 113 6.53 -9.84 -2.79
N ASN A 114 6.14 -10.95 -2.18
CA ASN A 114 6.28 -12.28 -2.76
C ASN A 114 5.40 -12.42 -4.01
N ARG A 115 4.16 -11.94 -3.94
CA ARG A 115 3.21 -11.89 -5.05
C ARG A 115 3.74 -11.08 -6.22
N ASP A 116 4.27 -9.88 -5.98
CA ASP A 116 4.84 -9.03 -7.02
C ASP A 116 6.09 -9.68 -7.66
N SER A 117 6.95 -10.32 -6.87
CA SER A 117 8.11 -11.07 -7.37
C SER A 117 7.71 -12.29 -8.20
N LEU A 118 6.69 -13.04 -7.77
CA LEU A 118 6.14 -14.18 -8.50
C LEU A 118 5.50 -13.73 -9.81
N HIS A 119 4.75 -12.62 -9.79
CA HIS A 119 4.19 -12.01 -11.00
C HIS A 119 5.27 -11.62 -12.01
N ALA A 120 6.32 -10.91 -11.57
CA ALA A 120 7.42 -10.51 -12.45
C ALA A 120 8.10 -11.74 -13.11
N ARG A 121 8.41 -12.77 -12.32
CA ARG A 121 9.01 -14.02 -12.85
C ARG A 121 8.07 -14.81 -13.75
N LEU A 122 6.77 -14.82 -13.46
CA LEU A 122 5.77 -15.46 -14.31
C LEU A 122 5.63 -14.74 -15.65
N LEU A 123 5.68 -13.41 -15.64
CA LEU A 123 5.68 -12.59 -16.84
C LEU A 123 6.89 -12.92 -17.72
N GLU A 124 8.10 -12.92 -17.14
CA GLU A 124 9.34 -13.29 -17.86
C GLU A 124 9.26 -14.69 -18.47
N LEU A 125 8.82 -15.69 -17.70
CA LEU A 125 8.70 -17.05 -18.20
C LEU A 125 7.62 -17.20 -19.27
N ARG A 126 6.51 -16.46 -19.16
CA ARG A 126 5.43 -16.48 -20.15
C ARG A 126 5.88 -15.84 -21.45
N GLN A 127 6.60 -14.71 -21.38
CA GLN A 127 7.25 -14.10 -22.53
C GLN A 127 8.23 -15.08 -23.18
N TYR A 128 9.13 -15.70 -22.40
CA TYR A 128 10.09 -16.67 -22.92
C TYR A 128 9.42 -17.89 -23.58
N ALA A 129 8.39 -18.46 -22.94
CA ALA A 129 7.64 -19.58 -23.50
C ALA A 129 6.93 -19.20 -24.81
N GLN A 130 6.43 -17.97 -24.92
CA GLN A 130 5.79 -17.49 -26.14
C GLN A 130 6.79 -17.22 -27.26
N VAL A 131 7.97 -16.69 -26.94
CA VAL A 131 9.10 -16.58 -27.88
C VAL A 131 9.46 -17.96 -28.45
N LEU A 132 9.60 -18.98 -27.59
CA LEU A 132 9.90 -20.35 -28.02
C LEU A 132 8.79 -20.94 -28.91
N LYS A 133 7.53 -20.65 -28.60
CA LYS A 133 6.39 -21.12 -29.40
C LYS A 133 6.35 -20.46 -30.78
N GLU A 134 6.47 -19.14 -30.85
CA GLU A 134 6.41 -18.41 -32.12
C GLU A 134 7.64 -18.71 -32.99
N THR A 135 8.84 -18.79 -32.41
CA THR A 135 10.04 -19.23 -33.17
C THR A 135 9.87 -20.62 -33.75
N GLN A 136 9.30 -21.56 -32.99
CA GLN A 136 9.04 -22.91 -33.49
C GLN A 136 8.03 -22.91 -34.63
N ASN A 137 6.95 -22.12 -34.54
CA ASN A 137 5.99 -21.99 -35.65
C ASN A 137 6.66 -21.42 -36.90
N MET A 138 7.47 -20.37 -36.76
CA MET A 138 8.13 -19.71 -37.90
C MET A 138 9.21 -20.57 -38.55
N LEU A 139 10.01 -21.27 -37.75
CA LEU A 139 11.02 -22.22 -38.24
C LEU A 139 10.38 -23.49 -38.81
N GLY A 140 9.22 -23.91 -38.29
CA GLY A 140 8.47 -25.08 -38.79
C GLY A 140 7.71 -24.82 -40.10
N HIS A 141 7.26 -23.59 -40.35
CA HIS A 141 6.67 -23.19 -41.63
C HIS A 141 7.72 -22.97 -42.74
N SER A 142 8.98 -22.74 -42.37
CA SER A 142 10.09 -22.83 -43.29
C SER A 142 10.49 -24.30 -43.41
N GLY A 143 9.80 -25.07 -44.27
CA GLY A 143 10.30 -26.39 -44.67
C GLY A 143 11.76 -26.30 -45.17
N PRO A 144 12.50 -27.43 -45.29
CA PRO A 144 13.86 -27.41 -45.79
C PRO A 144 13.88 -26.74 -47.18
N MET A 145 14.25 -25.46 -47.20
CA MET A 145 14.33 -24.70 -48.43
C MET A 145 15.51 -25.26 -49.24
N PRO A 146 15.39 -25.37 -50.57
CA PRO A 146 16.38 -26.07 -51.37
C PRO A 146 17.76 -25.44 -51.16
N MET A 147 18.73 -26.28 -50.85
CA MET A 147 20.16 -25.98 -50.94
C MET A 147 20.46 -25.50 -52.37
N GLY A 148 20.35 -24.19 -52.58
CA GLY A 148 20.56 -23.54 -53.86
C GLY A 148 21.13 -22.16 -53.60
N SER A 149 22.45 -22.07 -53.56
CA SER A 149 23.17 -20.82 -53.67
C SER A 149 22.64 -20.02 -54.88
N PRO A 150 22.31 -18.73 -54.76
CA PRO A 150 22.16 -17.90 -55.95
C PRO A 150 23.56 -17.60 -56.50
N PRO A 151 23.90 -17.98 -57.75
CA PRO A 151 25.15 -17.57 -58.34
C PRO A 151 25.03 -16.08 -58.68
N ARG A 152 25.53 -15.22 -57.80
CA ARG A 152 25.72 -13.80 -58.15
C ARG A 152 26.87 -13.73 -59.17
N ARG A 153 26.53 -13.78 -60.46
CA ARG A 153 27.42 -13.34 -61.54
C ARG A 153 27.85 -11.90 -61.23
N ARG A 154 29.12 -11.70 -60.93
CA ARG A 154 29.72 -10.36 -60.85
C ARG A 154 29.70 -9.78 -62.26
N HIS A 155 29.05 -8.65 -62.46
CA HIS A 155 29.32 -7.81 -63.63
C HIS A 155 30.77 -7.33 -63.50
N HIS A 156 31.59 -7.72 -64.48
CA HIS A 156 32.92 -7.18 -64.66
C HIS A 156 32.81 -5.71 -65.08
N SER A 157 33.36 -4.81 -64.26
CA SER A 157 33.87 -3.53 -64.71
C SER A 157 35.34 -3.51 -64.33
N ASP A 158 36.19 -3.45 -65.36
CA ASP A 158 37.65 -3.39 -65.26
C ASP A 158 38.06 -2.16 -64.44
N ILE A 159 38.82 -2.40 -63.36
CA ILE A 159 39.91 -1.62 -62.76
C ILE A 159 40.12 -2.24 -61.38
N ASP A 160 41.06 -3.20 -61.28
CA ASP A 160 41.91 -3.41 -60.10
C ASP A 160 42.97 -4.49 -60.40
N PRO A 161 44.24 -4.34 -59.96
CA PRO A 161 45.34 -5.22 -60.33
C PRO A 161 45.43 -6.48 -59.46
N LEU A 162 45.64 -7.60 -60.15
CA LEU A 162 46.31 -8.85 -59.74
C LEU A 162 46.68 -9.02 -58.25
N ILE A 163 45.85 -9.76 -57.51
CA ILE A 163 46.29 -10.59 -56.37
C ILE A 163 45.79 -12.02 -56.61
N ASN A 164 46.73 -12.97 -56.56
CA ASN A 164 46.57 -14.39 -56.89
C ASN A 164 45.45 -15.12 -56.11
N PRO A 165 44.81 -16.15 -56.72
CA PRO A 165 43.78 -16.96 -56.11
C PRO A 165 44.40 -18.20 -55.44
N SER A 166 44.73 -18.12 -54.15
CA SER A 166 45.14 -19.33 -53.42
C SER A 166 45.04 -19.19 -51.90
N THR A 167 43.86 -18.84 -51.37
CA THR A 167 43.45 -19.27 -50.01
C THR A 167 41.98 -18.91 -49.75
N SER A 168 41.08 -19.89 -49.90
CA SER A 168 39.91 -20.09 -49.04
C SER A 168 39.15 -21.31 -49.58
N GLN A 169 39.67 -22.49 -49.19
CA GLN A 169 38.86 -23.70 -49.13
C GLN A 169 37.56 -23.41 -48.37
N GLY A 170 36.47 -24.02 -48.83
CA GLY A 170 35.13 -23.79 -48.31
C GLY A 170 35.03 -23.87 -46.80
N GLN A 171 34.72 -22.74 -46.16
CA GLN A 171 33.94 -22.76 -44.94
C GLN A 171 32.49 -22.91 -45.36
N GLU A 172 31.87 -24.05 -45.00
CA GLU A 172 30.42 -24.14 -44.91
C GLU A 172 29.95 -22.95 -44.07
N ALA A 173 29.35 -21.96 -44.71
CA ALA A 173 28.73 -20.88 -43.97
C ALA A 173 27.64 -21.54 -43.10
N LYS A 174 27.72 -21.40 -41.77
CA LYS A 174 26.72 -21.94 -40.85
C LYS A 174 25.67 -20.87 -40.60
N LEU A 175 24.41 -21.13 -40.96
CA LEU A 175 23.31 -20.19 -40.74
C LEU A 175 23.03 -20.06 -39.24
N SER A 176 23.17 -18.85 -38.72
CA SER A 176 22.85 -18.55 -37.33
C SER A 176 21.55 -17.76 -37.26
N THR A 177 20.64 -18.19 -36.40
CA THR A 177 19.36 -17.51 -36.19
C THR A 177 19.31 -16.96 -34.76
N HIS A 178 18.85 -15.73 -34.63
CA HIS A 178 18.72 -15.01 -33.36
C HIS A 178 17.27 -14.69 -33.12
N THR A 179 16.81 -14.89 -31.88
CA THR A 179 15.48 -14.46 -31.47
C THR A 179 15.57 -13.56 -30.27
N HIS A 180 14.82 -12.46 -30.29
CA HIS A 180 14.69 -11.54 -29.16
C HIS A 180 13.33 -10.83 -29.18
N THR A 181 12.97 -10.19 -28.06
CA THR A 181 11.68 -9.52 -27.87
C THR A 181 11.81 -8.02 -27.87
N HIS A 182 10.77 -7.33 -28.36
CA HIS A 182 10.70 -5.87 -28.49
C HIS A 182 9.35 -5.34 -28.03
N THR A 183 9.33 -4.08 -27.58
CA THR A 183 8.08 -3.32 -27.51
C THR A 183 7.69 -2.82 -28.90
N HIS A 184 6.39 -2.74 -29.19
CA HIS A 184 5.87 -2.41 -30.52
C HIS A 184 6.41 -1.06 -31.07
N THR A 185 6.76 -0.12 -30.19
CA THR A 185 7.24 1.23 -30.54
C THR A 185 8.64 1.25 -31.20
N HIS A 186 9.48 0.24 -30.96
CA HIS A 186 10.88 0.24 -31.45
C HIS A 186 11.11 -0.66 -32.66
N THR A 187 10.04 -1.24 -33.21
CA THR A 187 10.07 -2.20 -34.32
C THR A 187 10.75 -1.64 -35.58
N HIS A 188 10.37 -0.44 -36.01
CA HIS A 188 10.93 0.22 -37.20
C HIS A 188 12.41 0.58 -37.01
N THR A 189 12.75 1.20 -35.88
CA THR A 189 14.12 1.61 -35.55
C THR A 189 15.08 0.43 -35.49
N HIS A 190 14.64 -0.69 -34.91
CA HIS A 190 15.49 -1.88 -34.80
C HIS A 190 15.72 -2.54 -36.17
N THR A 191 14.67 -2.67 -36.98
CA THR A 191 14.78 -3.25 -38.34
C THR A 191 15.75 -2.44 -39.20
N GLN A 192 15.66 -1.11 -39.14
CA GLN A 192 16.55 -0.21 -39.87
C GLN A 192 18.01 -0.33 -39.41
N LEU A 193 18.26 -0.34 -38.09
CA LEU A 193 19.62 -0.49 -37.53
C LEU A 193 20.28 -1.82 -37.91
N CYS A 194 19.50 -2.90 -37.91
CA CYS A 194 19.95 -4.21 -38.36
C CYS A 194 20.28 -4.20 -39.87
N TRP A 195 19.45 -3.56 -40.69
CA TRP A 195 19.68 -3.42 -42.13
C TRP A 195 20.95 -2.62 -42.45
N GLU A 196 21.10 -1.43 -41.85
CA GLU A 196 22.24 -0.53 -42.08
C GLU A 196 23.58 -1.16 -41.66
N ARG A 197 23.62 -1.86 -40.52
CA ARG A 197 24.84 -2.52 -40.03
C ARG A 197 25.11 -3.89 -40.66
N GLY A 198 24.06 -4.55 -41.17
CA GLY A 198 24.13 -5.88 -41.77
C GLY A 198 24.67 -5.92 -43.20
N ARG A 199 24.76 -4.77 -43.89
CA ARG A 199 25.29 -4.61 -45.26
C ARG A 199 24.83 -5.72 -46.24
N GLY A 200 23.56 -6.13 -46.17
CA GLY A 200 22.96 -7.12 -47.08
C GLY A 200 23.26 -8.60 -46.81
N VAL A 201 23.85 -8.95 -45.66
CA VAL A 201 24.14 -10.35 -45.25
C VAL A 201 23.07 -10.93 -44.29
N ILE A 202 22.09 -10.10 -43.90
CA ILE A 202 20.90 -10.51 -43.13
C ILE A 202 19.81 -10.88 -44.12
N THR A 203 19.29 -12.12 -44.05
CA THR A 203 18.39 -12.64 -45.09
C THR A 203 16.91 -12.55 -44.70
N PHE A 204 16.58 -12.75 -43.42
CA PHE A 204 15.19 -12.74 -42.96
C PHE A 204 15.06 -12.05 -41.61
N VAL A 205 14.08 -11.13 -41.52
CA VAL A 205 13.61 -10.54 -40.27
C VAL A 205 12.12 -10.87 -40.18
N PHE A 206 11.75 -11.76 -39.26
CA PHE A 206 10.36 -12.03 -38.96
C PHE A 206 9.92 -11.28 -37.73
N VAL A 207 8.74 -10.69 -37.81
CA VAL A 207 8.13 -9.86 -36.78
C VAL A 207 6.79 -10.49 -36.45
N VAL A 208 6.70 -11.17 -35.31
CA VAL A 208 5.45 -11.79 -34.85
C VAL A 208 4.91 -10.95 -33.69
N SER A 209 3.66 -10.52 -33.79
CA SER A 209 2.95 -9.85 -32.69
C SER A 209 2.16 -10.90 -31.90
N PRO A 210 2.69 -11.44 -30.80
CA PRO A 210 1.92 -12.24 -29.87
C PRO A 210 0.71 -11.48 -29.30
N PRO A 211 -0.36 -12.17 -28.85
CA PRO A 211 -1.43 -11.53 -28.09
C PRO A 211 -0.87 -10.75 -26.89
N PRO A 212 -1.45 -9.57 -26.57
CA PRO A 212 -0.96 -8.72 -25.51
C PRO A 212 -0.91 -9.49 -24.19
N LEU A 213 0.21 -9.35 -23.47
CA LEU A 213 0.30 -9.87 -22.11
C LEU A 213 -0.20 -8.79 -21.15
N SER A 214 -1.13 -9.17 -20.28
CA SER A 214 -1.48 -8.35 -19.11
C SER A 214 -0.28 -8.32 -18.18
N LEU A 215 0.30 -7.14 -17.96
CA LEU A 215 1.46 -6.95 -17.09
C LEU A 215 1.08 -7.09 -15.61
N SER A 216 -0.19 -6.83 -15.29
CA SER A 216 -0.77 -7.00 -13.97
C SER A 216 -2.21 -7.53 -14.08
N PHE A 217 -2.59 -8.41 -13.16
CA PHE A 217 -3.99 -8.87 -13.04
C PHE A 217 -4.92 -7.74 -12.58
N LEU A 218 -4.38 -6.73 -11.88
CA LEU A 218 -5.14 -5.67 -11.23
C LEU A 218 -5.24 -4.37 -12.04
N GLN A 219 -4.26 -4.04 -12.89
CA GLN A 219 -4.20 -2.72 -13.55
C GLN A 219 -4.59 -2.76 -15.03
N GLY A 220 -4.83 -3.95 -15.60
CA GLY A 220 -5.33 -4.10 -16.97
C GLY A 220 -4.40 -3.57 -18.07
N GLU A 221 -3.18 -3.15 -17.72
CA GLU A 221 -2.21 -2.64 -18.68
C GLU A 221 -1.75 -3.80 -19.58
N MET A 222 -2.31 -3.81 -20.78
CA MET A 222 -1.93 -4.70 -21.86
C MET A 222 -0.69 -4.15 -22.54
N VAL A 223 0.43 -4.84 -22.39
CA VAL A 223 1.63 -4.50 -23.16
C VAL A 223 1.65 -5.34 -24.42
N THR A 224 1.57 -4.66 -25.55
CA THR A 224 1.82 -5.22 -26.88
C THR A 224 3.33 -5.29 -27.10
N TRP A 225 3.82 -6.49 -27.38
CA TRP A 225 5.21 -6.77 -27.64
C TRP A 225 5.33 -7.65 -28.87
N VAL A 226 6.53 -7.73 -29.40
CA VAL A 226 6.81 -8.31 -30.71
C VAL A 226 8.04 -9.20 -30.61
N VAL A 227 7.98 -10.38 -31.22
CA VAL A 227 9.12 -11.30 -31.36
C VAL A 227 9.83 -11.00 -32.67
N PHE A 228 11.14 -10.74 -32.60
CA PHE A 228 12.01 -10.59 -33.76
C PHE A 228 12.87 -11.83 -33.93
N VAL A 229 12.82 -12.42 -35.12
CA VAL A 229 13.71 -13.51 -35.54
C VAL A 229 14.59 -13.01 -36.67
N VAL A 230 15.90 -13.00 -36.47
CA VAL A 230 16.89 -12.50 -37.43
C VAL A 230 17.84 -13.63 -37.80
N SER A 231 17.91 -13.97 -39.09
CA SER A 231 18.84 -14.98 -39.61
C SER A 231 19.95 -14.32 -40.43
N TYR A 232 21.20 -14.68 -40.15
CA TYR A 232 22.37 -14.09 -40.80
C TYR A 232 23.53 -15.11 -40.90
N TRP A 233 24.52 -14.77 -41.72
CA TRP A 233 25.71 -15.60 -41.96
C TRP A 233 26.97 -14.97 -41.34
N GLY A 234 27.71 -15.73 -40.55
CA GLY A 234 29.02 -15.35 -40.01
C GLY A 234 29.02 -14.73 -38.60
N GLU A 235 30.08 -15.03 -37.85
CA GLU A 235 30.19 -14.75 -36.41
C GLU A 235 30.37 -13.25 -36.08
N GLN A 236 30.97 -12.47 -36.96
CA GLN A 236 31.14 -11.02 -36.74
C GLN A 236 29.81 -10.26 -36.77
N ILE A 237 28.82 -10.73 -37.52
CA ILE A 237 27.48 -10.14 -37.58
C ILE A 237 26.71 -10.53 -36.31
N ALA A 238 26.91 -11.75 -35.79
CA ALA A 238 26.37 -12.21 -34.52
C ALA A 238 26.70 -11.24 -33.38
N GLN A 239 27.97 -10.86 -33.24
CA GLN A 239 28.42 -9.95 -32.20
C GLN A 239 27.87 -8.54 -32.37
N LYS A 240 27.67 -8.07 -33.61
CA LYS A 240 27.06 -6.76 -33.88
C LYS A 240 25.58 -6.74 -33.54
N VAL A 241 24.83 -7.77 -33.94
CA VAL A 241 23.40 -7.92 -33.62
C VAL A 241 23.21 -8.06 -32.11
N LYS A 242 24.07 -8.86 -31.45
CA LYS A 242 24.12 -8.97 -29.99
C LYS A 242 24.30 -7.63 -29.31
N LYS A 243 25.28 -6.82 -29.73
CA LYS A 243 25.48 -5.47 -29.17
C LYS A 243 24.28 -4.54 -29.37
N ILE A 244 23.62 -4.59 -30.54
CA ILE A 244 22.40 -3.80 -30.80
C ILE A 244 21.28 -4.23 -29.83
N CYS A 245 21.13 -5.53 -29.59
CA CYS A 245 20.11 -6.05 -28.69
C CYS A 245 20.41 -5.74 -27.22
N ASP A 246 21.67 -5.87 -26.80
CA ASP A 246 22.13 -5.54 -25.45
C ASP A 246 21.95 -4.03 -25.15
N CYS A 247 22.27 -3.15 -26.11
CA CYS A 247 22.09 -1.69 -25.98
C CYS A 247 20.63 -1.27 -25.82
N CYS A 248 19.70 -2.08 -26.32
CA CYS A 248 18.28 -1.79 -26.23
C CYS A 248 17.56 -2.60 -25.13
N GLY A 249 18.31 -3.39 -24.33
CA GLY A 249 17.79 -4.10 -23.17
C GLY A 249 16.97 -5.36 -23.50
N PHE A 250 17.23 -6.03 -24.63
CA PHE A 250 16.44 -7.18 -25.07
C PHE A 250 17.00 -8.52 -24.61
N ALA A 251 16.13 -9.42 -24.15
CA ALA A 251 16.49 -10.79 -23.84
C ALA A 251 16.74 -11.58 -25.14
N MET A 252 17.92 -12.20 -25.26
CA MET A 252 18.35 -12.91 -26.47
C MET A 252 18.49 -14.42 -26.25
N ALA A 253 18.04 -15.20 -27.23
CA ALA A 253 18.41 -16.60 -27.41
C ALA A 253 19.20 -16.78 -28.72
N ILE A 254 20.38 -17.40 -28.63
CA ILE A 254 21.34 -17.59 -29.73
C ILE A 254 21.55 -19.09 -29.97
N GLY A 255 21.43 -19.55 -31.22
CA GLY A 255 21.82 -20.91 -31.61
C GLY A 255 21.72 -21.18 -33.12
N PRO A 256 22.33 -22.28 -33.61
CA PRO A 256 22.24 -22.69 -35.02
C PRO A 256 20.81 -23.13 -35.38
N ALA A 257 20.35 -22.78 -36.58
CA ALA A 257 18.95 -22.91 -36.99
C ALA A 257 18.39 -24.36 -36.88
N ASP A 258 19.20 -25.35 -37.24
CA ASP A 258 18.79 -26.76 -37.29
C ASP A 258 18.64 -27.42 -35.91
N GLU A 259 19.46 -27.01 -34.93
CA GLU A 259 19.38 -27.51 -33.55
C GLU A 259 18.36 -26.72 -32.71
N MET A 260 18.08 -25.48 -33.10
CA MET A 260 17.18 -24.58 -32.38
C MET A 260 15.73 -25.06 -32.41
N GLY A 261 15.23 -25.64 -33.51
CA GLY A 261 13.85 -26.12 -33.59
C GLY A 261 13.54 -27.27 -32.62
N VAL A 262 14.42 -28.28 -32.53
CA VAL A 262 14.25 -29.44 -31.65
C VAL A 262 14.54 -29.08 -30.19
N SER A 263 15.61 -28.30 -29.95
CA SER A 263 15.99 -27.82 -28.61
C SER A 263 14.91 -26.90 -28.01
N ASN A 264 14.30 -26.02 -28.81
CA ASN A 264 13.20 -25.16 -28.37
C ASN A 264 11.96 -25.97 -28.00
N ARG A 265 11.62 -27.03 -28.76
CA ARG A 265 10.48 -27.89 -28.45
C ARG A 265 10.67 -28.63 -27.12
N VAL A 266 11.85 -29.16 -26.87
CA VAL A 266 12.19 -29.84 -25.60
C VAL A 266 12.16 -28.84 -24.44
N THR A 267 12.75 -27.65 -24.62
CA THR A 267 12.80 -26.59 -23.62
C THR A 267 11.39 -26.07 -23.29
N TYR A 268 10.55 -25.83 -24.29
CA TYR A 268 9.16 -25.43 -24.12
C TYR A 268 8.33 -26.50 -23.39
N THR A 269 8.52 -27.77 -23.74
CA THR A 269 7.83 -28.90 -23.07
C THR A 269 8.23 -29.02 -21.60
N ARG A 270 9.50 -28.72 -21.26
CA ARG A 270 9.98 -28.65 -19.86
C ARG A 270 9.47 -27.43 -19.10
N LEU A 271 9.29 -26.29 -19.78
CA LEU A 271 8.81 -25.05 -19.17
C LEU A 271 7.32 -25.05 -18.86
N LYS A 272 6.50 -25.72 -19.68
CA LYS A 272 5.04 -25.83 -19.48
C LYS A 272 4.62 -26.25 -18.07
N PRO A 273 5.11 -27.39 -17.51
CA PRO A 273 4.73 -27.79 -16.16
C PRO A 273 5.24 -26.82 -15.08
N SER A 274 6.41 -26.21 -15.29
CA SER A 274 6.96 -25.19 -14.38
C SER A 274 6.10 -23.91 -14.35
N LEU A 275 5.61 -23.48 -15.51
CA LEU A 275 4.66 -22.36 -15.63
C LEU A 275 3.34 -22.67 -14.92
N ALA A 276 2.77 -23.86 -15.16
CA ALA A 276 1.52 -24.29 -14.51
C ALA A 276 1.66 -24.34 -12.98
N ALA A 277 2.76 -24.90 -12.47
CA ALA A 277 3.04 -24.94 -11.04
C ALA A 277 3.17 -23.53 -10.43
N ARG A 278 3.87 -22.61 -11.09
CA ARG A 278 3.99 -21.22 -10.60
C ARG A 278 2.68 -20.45 -10.65
N MET A 279 1.84 -20.68 -11.66
CA MET A 279 0.49 -20.10 -11.73
C MET A 279 -0.39 -20.61 -10.58
N LEU A 280 -0.28 -21.90 -10.21
CA LEU A 280 -0.98 -22.45 -9.06
C LEU A 280 -0.54 -21.78 -7.76
N VAL A 281 0.78 -21.64 -7.55
CA VAL A 281 1.34 -20.95 -6.36
C VAL A 281 0.88 -19.49 -6.30
N LEU A 282 0.83 -18.80 -7.44
CA LEU A 282 0.31 -17.43 -7.51
C LEU A 282 -1.17 -17.38 -7.11
N GLY A 283 -2.00 -18.30 -7.61
CA GLY A 283 -3.42 -18.38 -7.23
C GLY A 283 -3.60 -18.60 -5.72
N GLN A 284 -2.82 -19.53 -5.13
CA GLN A 284 -2.81 -19.75 -3.68
C GLN A 284 -2.36 -18.50 -2.90
N THR A 285 -1.38 -17.76 -3.42
CA THR A 285 -0.89 -16.52 -2.80
C THR A 285 -1.95 -15.41 -2.83
N GLU A 286 -2.66 -15.25 -3.95
CA GLU A 286 -3.77 -14.31 -4.09
C GLU A 286 -4.94 -14.66 -3.15
N ASP A 287 -5.29 -15.94 -3.03
CA ASP A 287 -6.35 -16.37 -2.11
C ASP A 287 -5.94 -16.18 -0.64
N TYR A 288 -4.68 -16.44 -0.30
CA TYR A 288 -4.15 -16.13 1.03
C TYR A 288 -4.16 -14.62 1.32
N LEU A 289 -3.79 -13.79 0.35
CA LEU A 289 -3.84 -12.33 0.47
C LEU A 289 -5.28 -11.85 0.71
N LYS A 290 -6.27 -12.38 -0.02
CA LYS A 290 -7.69 -12.08 0.23
C LYS A 290 -8.12 -12.44 1.64
N GLN A 291 -7.66 -13.56 2.19
CA GLN A 291 -7.96 -13.96 3.56
C GLN A 291 -7.37 -12.99 4.58
N ILE A 292 -6.12 -12.54 4.38
CA ILE A 292 -5.49 -11.53 5.24
C ILE A 292 -6.28 -10.21 5.17
N LEU A 293 -6.59 -9.74 3.96
CA LEU A 293 -7.35 -8.50 3.77
C LEU A 293 -8.75 -8.57 4.39
N ALA A 294 -9.41 -9.73 4.34
CA ALA A 294 -10.69 -9.93 5.00
C ALA A 294 -10.56 -9.81 6.53
N LYS A 295 -9.53 -10.39 7.13
CA LYS A 295 -9.24 -10.22 8.57
C LYS A 295 -9.00 -8.76 8.94
N VAL A 296 -8.21 -8.05 8.13
CA VAL A 296 -7.95 -6.61 8.31
C VAL A 296 -9.27 -5.84 8.26
N LEU A 297 -10.11 -6.10 7.26
CA LEU A 297 -11.38 -5.38 7.06
C LEU A 297 -12.33 -5.51 8.26
N MET A 298 -12.37 -6.68 8.90
CA MET A 298 -13.24 -6.95 10.05
C MET A 298 -12.76 -6.23 11.33
N SER A 299 -11.45 -6.13 11.54
CA SER A 299 -10.90 -5.63 12.81
C SER A 299 -10.51 -4.15 12.78
N LEU A 300 -10.14 -3.63 11.60
CA LEU A 300 -9.52 -2.30 11.45
C LEU A 300 -10.41 -1.16 11.95
N HIS A 301 -11.72 -1.21 11.71
CA HIS A 301 -12.63 -0.17 12.19
C HIS A 301 -12.65 -0.10 13.73
N SER A 302 -12.85 -1.26 14.38
CA SER A 302 -12.87 -1.33 15.84
C SER A 302 -11.56 -0.85 16.45
N TRP A 303 -10.42 -1.32 15.91
CA TRP A 303 -9.10 -0.91 16.37
C TRP A 303 -8.85 0.59 16.19
N SER A 304 -9.27 1.16 15.05
CA SER A 304 -9.15 2.59 14.79
C SER A 304 -9.90 3.43 15.82
N VAL A 305 -11.16 3.09 16.10
CA VAL A 305 -11.97 3.81 17.10
C VAL A 305 -11.38 3.65 18.50
N GLN A 306 -11.00 2.43 18.88
CA GLN A 306 -10.41 2.14 20.19
C GLN A 306 -9.12 2.92 20.45
N VAL A 307 -8.20 2.95 19.49
CA VAL A 307 -6.93 3.68 19.62
C VAL A 307 -7.15 5.20 19.62
N LYS A 308 -8.08 5.71 18.81
CA LYS A 308 -8.44 7.15 18.84
C LYS A 308 -9.01 7.56 20.20
N LYS A 309 -9.91 6.76 20.78
CA LYS A 309 -10.43 6.98 22.15
C LYS A 309 -9.30 6.97 23.18
N MET A 310 -8.43 5.96 23.13
CA MET A 310 -7.28 5.87 24.03
C MET A 310 -6.34 7.09 23.91
N LYS A 311 -6.01 7.51 22.69
CA LYS A 311 -5.18 8.69 22.43
C LYS A 311 -5.81 9.94 23.05
N ALA A 312 -7.11 10.13 22.86
CA ALA A 312 -7.85 11.24 23.45
C ALA A 312 -7.80 11.21 24.99
N ILE A 313 -7.98 10.04 25.61
CA ILE A 313 -7.86 9.87 27.07
C ILE A 313 -6.46 10.29 27.55
N TYR A 314 -5.39 9.84 26.91
CA TYR A 314 -4.03 10.23 27.30
C TYR A 314 -3.73 11.72 27.03
N MET A 315 -4.31 12.31 26.00
CA MET A 315 -4.24 13.76 25.77
C MET A 315 -4.91 14.56 26.89
N ILE A 316 -6.07 14.10 27.39
CA ILE A 316 -6.74 14.71 28.54
C ILE A 316 -5.95 14.50 29.83
N LEU A 317 -5.42 13.30 30.08
CA LEU A 317 -4.58 13.03 31.25
C LEU A 317 -3.30 13.89 31.26
N ASN A 318 -2.81 14.31 30.09
CA ASN A 318 -1.68 15.23 29.95
C ASN A 318 -2.03 16.70 30.30
N GLN A 319 -3.30 17.07 30.34
CA GLN A 319 -3.77 18.38 30.80
C GLN A 319 -3.93 18.44 32.33
N CYS A 320 -4.05 17.29 32.99
CA CYS A 320 -4.16 17.17 34.44
C CYS A 320 -2.81 17.44 35.13
N SER A 321 -2.84 18.09 36.30
CA SER A 321 -1.65 18.26 37.12
C SER A 321 -1.40 17.00 37.96
N PHE A 322 -0.13 16.63 38.15
CA PHE A 322 0.23 15.45 38.94
C PHE A 322 0.66 15.86 40.34
N ASN A 323 0.00 15.30 41.36
CA ASN A 323 0.39 15.51 42.73
C ASN A 323 1.22 14.30 43.24
N VAL A 324 2.51 14.54 43.51
CA VAL A 324 3.47 13.51 43.91
C VAL A 324 3.17 12.97 45.31
N THR A 325 2.66 13.81 46.22
CA THR A 325 2.43 13.42 47.62
C THR A 325 1.24 12.47 47.77
N GLU A 326 0.17 12.69 47.02
CA GLU A 326 -1.08 11.92 47.12
C GLU A 326 -1.21 10.82 46.06
N LYS A 327 -0.25 10.70 45.14
CA LYS A 327 -0.32 9.78 43.98
C LYS A 327 -1.64 9.92 43.20
N CYS A 328 -2.13 11.15 43.11
CA CYS A 328 -3.37 11.51 42.44
C CYS A 328 -3.08 12.48 41.29
N LEU A 329 -3.97 12.48 40.29
CA LEU A 329 -4.03 13.51 39.26
C LEU A 329 -5.16 14.45 39.63
N ILE A 330 -4.88 15.75 39.56
CA ILE A 330 -5.85 16.80 39.79
C ILE A 330 -6.24 17.35 38.42
N ALA A 331 -7.54 17.44 38.16
CA ALA A 331 -8.07 18.05 36.95
C ALA A 331 -9.06 19.15 37.32
N GLU A 332 -9.11 20.23 36.55
CA GLU A 332 -10.17 21.23 36.64
C GLU A 332 -11.08 21.10 35.43
N VAL A 333 -12.38 21.03 35.68
CA VAL A 333 -13.39 20.85 34.64
C VAL A 333 -14.55 21.83 34.79
N TRP A 334 -15.03 22.34 33.65
CA TRP A 334 -16.33 22.99 33.59
C TRP A 334 -17.41 21.94 33.41
N CYS A 335 -18.47 22.01 34.23
CA CYS A 335 -19.57 21.06 34.20
C CYS A 335 -20.90 21.78 34.48
N PRO A 336 -21.99 21.45 33.75
CA PRO A 336 -23.33 21.92 34.10
C PRO A 336 -23.73 21.48 35.50
N VAL A 337 -24.28 22.40 36.30
CA VAL A 337 -24.69 22.10 37.68
C VAL A 337 -25.72 20.97 37.73
N SER A 338 -26.57 20.88 36.71
CA SER A 338 -27.58 19.83 36.53
C SER A 338 -27.01 18.44 36.27
N ASP A 339 -25.82 18.33 35.67
CA ASP A 339 -25.18 17.05 35.31
C ASP A 339 -24.09 16.61 36.31
N LEU A 340 -23.87 17.38 37.39
CA LEU A 340 -22.92 17.06 38.45
C LEU A 340 -23.15 15.67 39.10
N PRO A 341 -24.40 15.19 39.30
CA PRO A 341 -24.64 13.82 39.77
C PRO A 341 -24.18 12.74 38.77
N LYS A 342 -24.31 12.99 37.46
CA LYS A 342 -23.84 12.07 36.42
C LYS A 342 -22.31 11.98 36.43
N LEU A 343 -21.65 13.12 36.60
CA LEU A 343 -20.20 13.21 36.78
C LEU A 343 -19.72 12.38 37.99
N GLN A 344 -20.38 12.51 39.14
CA GLN A 344 -20.06 11.72 40.34
C GLN A 344 -20.23 10.21 40.11
N HIS A 345 -21.34 9.82 39.49
CA HIS A 345 -21.60 8.41 39.17
C HIS A 345 -20.54 7.83 38.22
N ALA A 346 -20.12 8.59 37.21
CA ALA A 346 -19.08 8.20 36.26
C ALA A 346 -17.73 7.92 36.95
N LEU A 347 -17.33 8.80 37.87
CA LEU A 347 -16.08 8.66 38.64
C LEU A 347 -16.13 7.44 39.55
N ALA A 348 -17.28 7.18 40.18
CA ALA A 348 -17.50 6.00 41.01
C ALA A 348 -17.41 4.71 40.17
N GLU A 349 -18.04 4.69 39.00
CA GLU A 349 -18.01 3.56 38.08
C GLU A 349 -16.61 3.30 37.51
N GLY A 350 -15.87 4.34 37.12
CA GLY A 350 -14.48 4.24 36.68
C GLY A 350 -13.54 3.71 37.77
N SER A 351 -13.76 4.13 39.02
CA SER A 351 -13.03 3.64 40.20
C SER A 351 -13.38 2.18 40.54
N ARG A 352 -14.64 1.77 40.31
CA ARG A 352 -15.07 0.38 40.47
C ARG A 352 -14.41 -0.53 39.43
N LYS A 353 -14.35 -0.09 38.17
CA LYS A 353 -13.72 -0.82 37.05
C LYS A 353 -12.21 -1.01 37.23
N SER A 354 -11.51 -0.11 37.92
CA SER A 354 -10.07 -0.26 38.19
C SER A 354 -9.75 -1.24 39.31
N GLY A 355 -10.71 -1.56 40.19
CA GLY A 355 -10.50 -2.48 41.32
C GLY A 355 -9.57 -1.95 42.42
N THR A 356 -9.23 -0.66 42.40
CA THR A 356 -8.22 -0.05 43.28
C THR A 356 -8.71 0.22 44.71
N GLY A 357 -10.00 0.05 45.00
CA GLY A 357 -10.61 0.29 46.32
C GLY A 357 -10.66 1.76 46.77
N VAL A 358 -9.88 2.64 46.12
CA VAL A 358 -9.86 4.09 46.32
C VAL A 358 -10.76 4.77 45.30
N ASN A 359 -11.72 5.57 45.77
CA ASN A 359 -12.65 6.30 44.93
C ASN A 359 -12.06 7.63 44.47
N SER A 360 -12.22 7.94 43.19
CA SER A 360 -12.02 9.29 42.67
C SER A 360 -13.24 10.15 43.01
N PHE A 361 -13.04 11.42 43.34
CA PHE A 361 -14.12 12.31 43.76
C PHE A 361 -14.02 13.69 43.11
N VAL A 362 -15.10 14.45 43.20
CA VAL A 362 -15.23 15.80 42.65
C VAL A 362 -15.55 16.78 43.77
N ASN A 363 -14.90 17.95 43.72
CA ASN A 363 -15.17 19.08 44.60
C ASN A 363 -15.55 20.30 43.76
N ARG A 364 -16.56 21.06 44.16
CA ARG A 364 -16.90 22.32 43.49
C ARG A 364 -16.01 23.43 44.03
N ILE A 365 -15.41 24.21 43.15
CA ILE A 365 -14.57 25.34 43.53
C ILE A 365 -15.19 26.67 43.07
N PRO A 366 -15.09 27.73 43.86
CA PRO A 366 -15.46 29.06 43.41
C PRO A 366 -14.45 29.53 42.35
N SER A 367 -14.93 30.11 41.26
CA SER A 367 -14.10 30.69 40.22
C SER A 367 -14.59 32.08 39.85
N THR A 368 -13.64 32.97 39.59
CA THR A 368 -13.88 34.30 39.01
C THR A 368 -13.77 34.29 37.49
N ASP A 369 -13.35 33.18 36.89
CA ASP A 369 -13.23 33.03 35.44
C ASP A 369 -14.61 32.95 34.78
N ASN A 370 -14.72 33.47 33.56
CA ASN A 370 -15.94 33.36 32.78
C ASN A 370 -16.16 31.89 32.36
N PRO A 371 -17.27 31.25 32.77
CA PRO A 371 -17.57 29.88 32.37
C PRO A 371 -18.01 29.83 30.89
N PRO A 372 -17.90 28.65 30.25
CA PRO A 372 -18.38 28.44 28.89
C PRO A 372 -19.90 28.53 28.80
N THR A 373 -20.39 28.96 27.63
CA THR A 373 -21.82 29.05 27.32
C THR A 373 -22.31 27.72 26.76
N LEU A 374 -23.29 27.09 27.41
CA LEU A 374 -23.93 25.85 26.95
C LEU A 374 -25.43 26.06 26.74
N ASN A 375 -25.90 25.84 25.50
CA ASN A 375 -27.31 25.81 25.14
C ASN A 375 -27.68 24.37 24.74
N ARG A 376 -28.59 23.71 25.47
CA ARG A 376 -29.04 22.36 25.09
C ARG A 376 -29.92 22.42 23.84
N THR A 377 -29.40 21.87 22.75
CA THR A 377 -30.14 21.75 21.49
C THR A 377 -30.69 20.33 21.30
N ASN A 378 -31.77 20.24 20.55
CA ASN A 378 -32.30 18.98 20.04
C ASN A 378 -32.15 18.94 18.51
N LYS A 379 -32.57 17.85 17.86
CA LYS A 379 -32.48 17.70 16.40
C LYS A 379 -33.13 18.85 15.61
N PHE A 380 -34.14 19.50 16.18
CA PHE A 380 -34.83 20.63 15.55
C PHE A 380 -34.12 21.96 15.82
N THR A 381 -33.75 22.25 17.07
CA THR A 381 -33.16 23.54 17.47
C THR A 381 -31.68 23.66 17.13
N SER A 382 -30.96 22.56 16.90
CA SER A 382 -29.53 22.60 16.54
C SER A 382 -29.26 23.38 15.25
N GLY A 383 -30.13 23.27 14.24
CA GLY A 383 -29.99 24.02 13.00
C GLY A 383 -30.07 25.53 13.22
N PHE A 384 -31.03 25.98 14.03
CA PHE A 384 -31.19 27.40 14.37
C PHE A 384 -30.04 27.91 15.24
N GLN A 385 -29.63 27.13 16.24
CA GLN A 385 -28.49 27.49 17.09
C GLN A 385 -27.21 27.63 16.28
N ASN A 386 -26.95 26.73 15.32
CA ASN A 386 -25.79 26.83 14.44
C ASN A 386 -25.80 28.11 13.59
N ILE A 387 -26.97 28.61 13.19
CA ILE A 387 -27.09 29.87 12.46
C ILE A 387 -26.73 31.05 13.37
N VAL A 388 -27.19 31.03 14.63
CA VAL A 388 -26.87 32.07 15.63
C VAL A 388 -25.38 32.04 15.96
N ASP A 389 -24.84 30.86 16.29
CA ASP A 389 -23.44 30.67 16.69
C ASP A 389 -22.45 31.01 15.57
N ALA A 390 -22.87 30.95 14.29
CA ALA A 390 -22.06 31.37 13.16
C ALA A 390 -21.77 32.88 13.13
N TYR A 391 -22.63 33.71 13.73
CA TYR A 391 -22.37 35.14 13.91
C TYR A 391 -21.49 35.41 15.13
N GLY A 392 -21.62 34.60 16.18
CA GLY A 392 -20.81 34.68 17.39
C GLY A 392 -21.40 33.86 18.53
N ILE A 393 -20.54 33.41 19.44
CA ILE A 393 -20.97 32.68 20.64
C ILE A 393 -21.44 33.69 21.68
N ALA A 394 -22.66 33.51 22.20
CA ALA A 394 -23.24 34.37 23.23
C ALA A 394 -22.44 34.32 24.55
N SER A 395 -22.48 35.42 25.31
CA SER A 395 -21.85 35.46 26.63
C SER A 395 -22.60 34.58 27.62
N TYR A 396 -21.91 34.15 28.68
CA TYR A 396 -22.53 33.33 29.72
C TYR A 396 -23.75 34.03 30.35
N GLN A 397 -24.87 33.31 30.44
CA GLN A 397 -26.17 33.78 30.94
C GLN A 397 -26.81 34.91 30.13
N GLU A 398 -26.28 35.21 28.95
CA GLU A 398 -26.92 36.10 27.97
C GLU A 398 -28.18 35.43 27.40
N VAL A 399 -29.11 36.27 26.91
CA VAL A 399 -30.30 35.78 26.23
C VAL A 399 -29.90 35.17 24.89
N ASN A 400 -30.32 33.93 24.64
CA ASN A 400 -30.13 33.28 23.36
C ASN A 400 -31.15 33.84 22.34
N PRO A 401 -30.68 34.46 21.25
CA PRO A 401 -31.53 35.21 20.31
C PRO A 401 -32.45 34.35 19.43
#